data_AF-A0A927K124-F1
#
_entry.id   AF-A0A927K124-F1
#
_cell.length_a   1.000
_cell.length_b   1.000
_cell.length_c   1.000
_cell.angle_alpha   90.00
_cell.angle_beta   90.00
_cell.angle_gamma   90.00
#
_symmetry.space_group_name_H-M   'P 1'
#
loop_
_entity.id
_entity.type
_entity.pdbx_description
1 polymer ?
#
loop_
_entity_poly.entity_id
_entity_poly.type
_entity_poly.pdbx_seq_one_letter_code
_entity_poly.pdbx_strand_id
1 'polypeptide(L)'
;MSALDDDTRDEAAIDAPADSVDTPDDGVADAPPADAAVADDTRKPQSMRFRRKFTTVRLTPEQAARQGQVATTAFRLFGERDAAVAFLNAHDDDLGGRPLDLAIASAEGLATVEASMAARTA
;
A
#
# COMPACT_ATOMS: atom_id res chain seq x y z
N MET A 1 -39.29 45.86 6.34
CA MET A 1 -39.86 44.73 5.55
C MET A 1 -38.77 43.68 5.54
N SER A 2 -38.62 42.74 6.49
CA SER A 2 -39.58 41.73 7.00
C SER A 2 -40.37 41.13 5.84
N ALA A 3 -40.31 39.83 5.55
CA ALA A 3 -40.46 38.72 6.49
C ALA A 3 -40.06 37.36 5.87
N LEU A 4 -39.67 36.43 6.78
CA LEU A 4 -40.02 34.99 6.88
C LEU A 4 -39.62 34.06 5.70
N ASP A 5 -38.79 33.03 5.89
CA ASP A 5 -38.98 31.76 6.66
C ASP A 5 -40.16 30.91 6.16
N ASP A 6 -39.85 29.71 5.64
CA ASP A 6 -40.60 28.44 5.73
C ASP A 6 -39.71 27.37 5.03
N ASP A 7 -38.81 26.64 5.72
CA ASP A 7 -39.02 25.44 6.54
C ASP A 7 -40.38 24.74 6.33
N THR A 8 -40.39 23.68 5.53
CA THR A 8 -41.23 22.52 5.79
C THR A 8 -40.49 21.26 5.35
N ARG A 9 -40.16 20.45 6.36
CA ARG A 9 -39.66 19.07 6.31
C ARG A 9 -40.79 18.07 6.01
N ASP A 10 -40.39 16.79 5.98
CA ASP A 10 -41.16 15.56 6.20
C ASP A 10 -41.94 14.99 4.99
N GLU A 11 -42.01 13.68 4.70
CA GLU A 11 -41.57 12.45 5.40
C GLU A 11 -41.71 11.25 4.43
N ALA A 12 -40.94 10.20 4.74
CA ALA A 12 -41.27 8.77 4.67
C ALA A 12 -41.81 8.10 3.39
N ALA A 13 -40.98 7.21 2.84
CA ALA A 13 -41.37 5.85 2.46
C ALA A 13 -40.12 4.92 2.52
N ILE A 14 -39.81 4.30 3.66
CA ILE A 14 -40.01 2.85 3.91
C ILE A 14 -40.17 2.00 2.65
N ASP A 15 -39.22 1.08 2.38
CA ASP A 15 -39.39 -0.34 2.71
C ASP A 15 -38.20 -1.18 2.18
N ALA A 16 -37.73 -2.12 2.99
CA ALA A 16 -36.73 -3.12 2.65
C ALA A 16 -37.40 -4.49 2.63
N PRO A 17 -37.03 -5.37 1.69
CA PRO A 17 -36.72 -6.76 2.06
C PRO A 17 -35.38 -7.20 1.43
N ALA A 18 -34.44 -7.73 2.18
CA ALA A 18 -34.39 -9.08 2.76
C ALA A 18 -34.34 -10.19 1.70
N ASP A 19 -33.22 -10.94 1.75
CA ASP A 19 -33.08 -12.36 1.45
C ASP A 19 -33.33 -12.87 0.02
N SER A 20 -32.26 -13.29 -0.66
CA SER A 20 -32.17 -14.66 -1.21
C SER A 20 -30.81 -14.91 -1.84
N VAL A 21 -30.06 -15.76 -1.16
CA VAL A 21 -29.09 -16.67 -1.76
C VAL A 21 -29.78 -17.53 -2.82
N ASP A 22 -29.16 -17.71 -3.99
CA ASP A 22 -29.39 -18.91 -4.80
C ASP A 22 -28.10 -19.29 -5.53
N THR A 23 -27.58 -20.43 -5.10
CA THR A 23 -26.45 -21.15 -5.69
C THR A 23 -27.06 -22.23 -6.57
N PRO A 24 -26.69 -22.38 -7.84
CA PRO A 24 -27.03 -23.60 -8.57
C PRO A 24 -26.18 -24.79 -8.07
N ASP A 25 -26.83 -25.59 -7.23
CA ASP A 25 -27.02 -27.06 -7.27
C ASP A 25 -26.92 -27.64 -8.71
N ASP A 26 -26.48 -28.87 -9.04
CA ASP A 26 -26.23 -30.12 -8.34
C ASP A 26 -25.44 -31.03 -9.31
N GLY A 27 -24.81 -32.11 -8.84
CA GLY A 27 -24.20 -33.08 -9.75
C GLY A 27 -23.29 -34.14 -9.15
N VAL A 28 -23.76 -34.79 -8.09
CA VAL A 28 -23.16 -35.91 -7.36
C VAL A 28 -22.81 -37.11 -8.26
N ALA A 29 -21.65 -37.72 -8.00
CA ALA A 29 -21.45 -39.17 -8.20
C ALA A 29 -20.66 -39.76 -7.01
N ASP A 30 -21.42 -40.28 -6.05
CA ASP A 30 -21.05 -41.33 -5.08
C ASP A 30 -20.90 -42.66 -5.87
N ALA A 31 -20.03 -43.63 -5.62
CA ALA A 31 -19.55 -44.20 -4.36
C ALA A 31 -18.27 -45.09 -4.59
N PRO A 32 -17.58 -45.56 -3.53
CA PRO A 32 -16.27 -46.23 -3.55
C PRO A 32 -16.36 -47.78 -3.58
N PRO A 33 -15.23 -48.53 -3.63
CA PRO A 33 -14.74 -49.16 -2.39
C PRO A 33 -13.20 -49.33 -2.27
N ALA A 34 -12.82 -49.84 -1.10
CA ALA A 34 -11.52 -49.83 -0.43
C ALA A 34 -10.45 -50.82 -0.91
N ASP A 35 -9.22 -50.52 -0.43
CA ASP A 35 -8.03 -51.35 -0.19
C ASP A 35 -7.30 -52.01 -1.39
N ALA A 36 -6.10 -51.47 -1.69
CA ALA A 36 -4.82 -52.17 -1.53
C ALA A 36 -3.69 -51.58 -2.41
N ALA A 37 -2.47 -51.67 -1.88
CA ALA A 37 -1.18 -51.64 -2.57
C ALA A 37 -0.53 -50.27 -2.87
N VAL A 38 0.41 -49.95 -1.97
CA VAL A 38 1.58 -49.11 -2.15
C VAL A 38 2.33 -49.37 -3.46
N ALA A 39 2.70 -48.31 -4.18
CA ALA A 39 3.84 -48.29 -5.08
C ALA A 39 4.49 -46.90 -5.05
N ASP A 40 5.76 -46.92 -4.63
CA ASP A 40 6.72 -45.82 -4.56
C ASP A 40 6.99 -45.26 -5.96
N ASP A 41 6.69 -43.97 -6.19
CA ASP A 41 7.19 -43.22 -7.35
C ASP A 41 7.71 -41.88 -6.86
N THR A 42 8.96 -41.89 -6.42
CA THR A 42 9.76 -40.72 -6.05
C THR A 42 10.07 -39.87 -7.28
N ARG A 43 9.04 -39.19 -7.79
CA ARG A 43 9.22 -38.09 -8.74
C ARG A 43 9.89 -36.93 -8.00
N LYS A 44 11.21 -36.80 -8.20
CA LYS A 44 12.02 -35.67 -7.75
C LYS A 44 11.24 -34.36 -7.97
N PRO A 45 11.04 -33.52 -6.95
CA PRO A 45 10.34 -32.27 -7.12
C PRO A 45 11.12 -31.43 -8.14
N GLN A 46 10.52 -31.19 -9.30
CA GLN A 46 11.10 -30.27 -10.27
C GLN A 46 11.20 -28.92 -9.59
N SER A 47 12.43 -28.46 -9.37
CA SER A 47 12.65 -27.19 -8.72
C SER A 47 12.04 -26.10 -9.60
N MET A 48 10.91 -25.56 -9.13
CA MET A 48 10.27 -24.41 -9.75
C MET A 48 11.30 -23.29 -9.75
N ARG A 49 11.87 -23.00 -10.92
CA ARG A 49 12.77 -21.87 -11.10
C ARG A 49 11.95 -20.61 -10.85
N PHE A 50 12.07 -20.04 -9.65
CA PHE A 50 11.50 -18.76 -9.30
C PHE A 50 11.97 -17.72 -10.33
N ARG A 51 11.12 -17.41 -11.30
CA ARG A 51 11.31 -16.29 -12.20
C ARG A 51 11.19 -15.03 -11.34
N ARG A 52 12.32 -14.46 -10.93
CA ARG A 52 12.38 -13.13 -10.32
C ARG A 52 11.91 -12.13 -11.37
N LYS A 53 10.60 -11.84 -11.40
CA LYS A 53 10.11 -10.62 -12.05
C LYS A 53 10.73 -9.47 -11.25
N PHE A 54 11.65 -8.73 -11.85
CA PHE A 54 12.07 -7.43 -11.31
C PHE A 54 10.87 -6.49 -11.45
N THR A 55 9.93 -6.56 -10.50
CA THR A 55 8.79 -5.63 -10.37
C THR A 55 9.20 -4.35 -9.66
N THR A 56 10.43 -4.27 -9.15
CA THR A 56 11.00 -3.07 -8.57
C THR A 56 11.53 -2.16 -9.67
N VAL A 57 10.94 -0.97 -9.78
CA VAL A 57 11.49 0.13 -10.57
C VAL A 57 12.94 0.33 -10.12
N ARG A 58 13.88 0.09 -11.03
CA ARG A 58 15.30 0.34 -10.76
C ARG A 58 15.51 1.84 -10.81
N LEU A 59 15.95 2.40 -9.69
CA LEU A 59 16.35 3.81 -9.63
C LEU A 59 17.46 4.06 -10.64
N THR A 60 17.36 5.18 -11.35
CA THR A 60 18.49 5.69 -12.14
C THR A 60 19.66 6.04 -11.19
N PRO A 61 20.91 6.12 -11.69
CA PRO A 61 22.04 6.51 -10.85
C PRO A 61 21.82 7.86 -10.14
N GLU A 62 21.18 8.80 -10.81
CA GLU A 62 20.85 10.12 -10.28
C GLU A 62 19.78 10.05 -9.17
N GLN A 63 18.74 9.23 -9.37
CA GLN A 63 17.73 8.96 -8.35
C GLN A 63 18.32 8.28 -7.11
N ALA A 64 19.23 7.32 -7.31
CA ALA A 64 19.94 6.66 -6.20
C ALA A 64 20.86 7.63 -5.45
N ALA A 65 21.53 8.56 -6.16
CA ALA A 65 22.32 9.62 -5.53
C ALA A 65 21.45 10.53 -4.65
N ARG A 66 20.29 10.97 -5.15
CA ARG A 66 19.33 11.75 -4.36
C ARG A 66 18.78 10.99 -3.16
N GLN A 67 18.48 9.70 -3.31
CA GLN A 67 18.06 8.86 -2.19
C GLN A 67 19.14 8.77 -1.11
N GLY A 68 20.40 8.58 -1.50
CA GLY A 68 21.52 8.55 -0.57
C GLY A 68 21.72 9.90 0.13
N GLN A 69 21.58 11.00 -0.61
CA GLN A 69 21.69 12.35 -0.06
C GLN A 69 20.61 12.62 0.97
N VAL A 70 19.32 12.44 0.63
CA VAL A 70 18.21 12.71 1.55
C VAL A 70 18.30 11.84 2.81
N ALA A 71 18.67 10.56 2.66
CA ALA A 71 18.87 9.66 3.79
C ALA A 71 20.00 10.15 4.70
N THR A 72 21.14 10.52 4.13
CA THR A 72 22.29 11.04 4.89
C THR A 72 21.95 12.33 5.63
N THR A 73 21.24 13.25 4.97
CA THR A 73 20.80 14.50 5.59
C THR A 73 19.83 14.25 6.74
N ALA A 74 18.84 13.38 6.55
CA ALA A 74 17.89 13.03 7.60
C ALA A 74 18.61 12.43 8.83
N PHE A 75 19.52 11.48 8.63
CA PHE A 75 20.27 10.88 9.74
C PHE A 75 21.13 11.91 10.49
N ARG A 76 21.68 12.91 9.80
CA ARG A 76 22.48 13.98 10.42
C ARG A 76 21.63 14.94 11.23
N LEU A 77 20.40 15.25 10.79
CA LEU A 77 19.51 16.21 11.44
C LEU A 77 18.76 15.60 12.62
N PHE A 78 18.20 14.40 12.47
CA PHE A 78 17.41 13.75 13.53
C PHE A 78 18.27 13.02 14.56
N GLY A 79 19.51 12.62 14.22
CA GLY A 79 20.43 11.90 15.10
C GLY A 79 20.05 10.45 15.40
N GLU A 80 18.76 10.11 15.39
CA GLU A 80 18.24 8.76 15.58
C GLU A 80 17.80 8.14 14.25
N ARG A 81 18.21 6.89 14.03
CA ARG A 81 17.90 6.15 12.79
C ARG A 81 16.40 5.99 12.59
N ASP A 82 15.68 5.60 13.63
CA ASP A 82 14.25 5.28 13.51
C ASP A 82 13.41 6.54 13.30
N ALA A 83 13.77 7.66 13.95
CA ALA A 83 13.15 8.96 13.70
C ALA A 83 13.36 9.42 12.24
N ALA A 84 14.59 9.32 11.71
CA ALA A 84 14.87 9.68 10.33
C ALA A 84 14.13 8.79 9.31
N VAL A 85 14.10 7.47 9.55
CA VAL A 85 13.39 6.52 8.67
C VAL A 85 11.88 6.75 8.74
N ALA A 86 11.33 7.02 9.93
CA ALA A 86 9.91 7.33 10.10
C ALA A 86 9.54 8.58 9.32
N PHE A 87 10.30 9.67 9.45
CA PHE A 87 10.08 10.91 8.71
C PHE A 87 10.10 10.67 7.18
N LEU A 88 11.14 10.02 6.66
CA LEU A 88 11.29 9.81 5.22
C LEU A 88 10.18 8.95 4.60
N ASN A 89 9.65 7.99 5.37
CA ASN A 89 8.64 7.07 4.88
C ASN A 89 7.20 7.49 5.20
N ALA A 90 7.01 8.37 6.18
CA ALA A 90 5.71 8.91 6.55
C ALA A 90 5.15 9.81 5.44
N HIS A 91 3.84 9.95 5.42
CA HIS A 91 3.20 10.99 4.61
C HIS A 91 3.33 12.32 5.37
N ASP A 92 3.77 13.36 4.68
CA ASP A 92 3.86 14.72 5.21
C ASP A 92 2.88 15.59 4.42
N ASP A 93 1.84 16.09 5.10
CA ASP A 93 0.78 16.89 4.50
C ASP A 93 1.31 18.24 3.95
N ASP A 94 2.34 18.81 4.57
CA ASP A 94 2.97 20.07 4.12
C ASP A 94 3.74 19.87 2.81
N LEU A 95 4.25 18.64 2.60
CA LEU A 95 4.96 18.25 1.39
C LEU A 95 4.03 17.62 0.34
N GLY A 96 2.78 17.32 0.72
CA GLY A 96 1.79 16.66 -0.15
C GLY A 96 2.15 15.23 -0.53
N GLY A 97 2.99 14.54 0.28
CA GLY A 97 3.54 13.25 -0.11
C GLY A 97 4.52 12.66 0.87
N ARG A 98 5.12 11.52 0.48
CA ARG A 98 6.18 10.88 1.23
C ARG A 98 7.51 11.59 0.93
N PRO A 99 8.25 12.10 1.94
CA PRO A 99 9.48 12.86 1.70
C PRO A 99 10.52 12.12 0.86
N LEU A 100 10.66 10.80 1.06
CA LEU A 100 11.59 9.98 0.28
C LEU A 100 11.24 9.96 -1.22
N ASP A 101 9.96 9.81 -1.55
CA ASP A 101 9.50 9.71 -2.94
C ASP A 101 9.68 11.06 -3.66
N LEU A 102 9.39 12.17 -2.96
CA LEU A 102 9.58 13.53 -3.47
C LEU A 102 11.05 13.86 -3.72
N ALA A 103 11.93 13.49 -2.77
CA ALA A 103 13.36 13.72 -2.90
C ALA A 103 13.99 12.92 -4.05
N ILE A 104 13.48 11.71 -4.33
CA ILE A 104 13.96 10.89 -5.43
C ILE A 104 13.47 11.43 -6.78
N ALA A 105 12.23 11.89 -6.83
CA ALA A 105 11.56 12.35 -8.05
C ALA A 105 12.30 13.52 -8.72
N SER A 106 12.78 14.50 -7.96
CA SER A 106 13.46 15.68 -8.50
C SER A 106 14.46 16.31 -7.53
N ALA A 107 15.37 17.14 -8.05
CA ALA A 107 16.27 17.94 -7.23
C ALA A 107 15.53 19.03 -6.42
N GLU A 108 14.43 19.58 -6.95
CA GLU A 108 13.58 20.53 -6.23
C GLU A 108 12.86 19.88 -5.05
N GLY A 109 12.36 18.66 -5.24
CA GLY A 109 11.75 17.86 -4.17
C GLY A 109 12.75 17.58 -3.06
N LEU A 110 14.00 17.26 -3.41
CA LEU A 110 15.09 17.10 -2.44
C LEU A 110 15.33 18.37 -1.62
N ALA A 111 15.48 19.53 -2.26
CA ALA A 111 15.69 20.79 -1.56
C ALA A 111 14.52 21.17 -0.63
N THR A 112 13.29 20.89 -1.06
CA THR A 112 12.08 21.14 -0.28
C THR A 112 12.04 20.25 0.98
N VAL A 113 12.37 18.97 0.83
CA VAL A 113 12.45 18.02 1.96
C VAL A 113 13.57 18.42 2.93
N GLU A 114 14.73 18.83 2.42
CA GLU A 114 15.85 19.32 3.25
C GLU A 114 15.45 20.57 4.06
N ALA A 115 14.74 21.52 3.45
CA ALA A 115 14.22 22.70 4.14
C ALA A 115 13.19 22.34 5.23
N SER A 116 12.28 21.40 4.94
CA SER A 116 11.29 20.91 5.91
C SER A 116 11.94 20.20 7.10
N MET A 117 12.98 19.39 6.86
CA MET A 117 13.75 18.76 7.94
C MET A 117 14.46 19.82 8.80
N ALA A 118 15.13 20.78 8.17
CA ALA A 118 15.83 21.85 8.89
C ALA A 118 14.86 22.68 9.76
N ALA A 119 13.67 22.98 9.26
CA ALA A 119 12.65 23.71 10.00
C ALA A 119 12.11 22.96 11.24
N ARG A 120 12.12 21.62 11.24
CA ARG A 120 11.69 20.80 12.39
C ARG A 120 12.79 20.54 13.42
N THR A 121 14.05 20.69 13.04
CA THR A 121 15.20 20.43 13.92
C THR A 121 15.90 21.69 14.45
N ALA A 122 15.52 22.88 13.94
CA ALA A 122 15.98 24.18 14.42
C ALA A 122 15.25 24.58 15.72
#